data_AF-A0A7V9T7W7-F1
#
_entry.id   AF-A0A7V9T7W7-F1
#
_cell.length_a   1.000
_cell.length_b   1.000
_cell.length_c   1.000
_cell.angle_alpha   90.00
_cell.angle_beta   90.00
_cell.angle_gamma   90.00
#
_symmetry.space_group_name_H-M   'P 1'
#
loop_
_entity.id
_entity.type
_entity.pdbx_description
1 polymer ?
#
loop_
_entity_poly.entity_id
_entity_poly.type
_entity_poly.pdbx_seq_one_letter_code
_entity_poly.pdbx_strand_id
1 'polypeptide(L)'
;MGYAAGASLPLLAGALIGVRWRPPRQLVATALAYAARALIASVSFELFETSYRSGGALRAGLSFAAGALVFVVADYALDRKTAGNPTGWALLAGVTLDGIPENTALGVSLTEAGSVALLVAVFASNFPEALAGAVSMQDNGRSKKSVVSLWAGATVLLAVAVFVGRFAFAGASPETLALPLAFAGGAVLTSVIDTLAPEAFSEGGPLIALASAAGFVTGYMLSL
;
A
#
# COMPACT_ATOMS: atom_id res chain seq x y z
N MET A 1 -0.39 -0.31 19.57
CA MET A 1 -1.75 0.11 19.15
C MET A 1 -1.73 1.32 18.21
N GLY A 2 -0.93 2.38 18.47
CA GLY A 2 -0.89 3.58 17.61
C GLY A 2 -0.50 3.36 16.14
N TYR A 3 0.40 2.42 15.83
CA TYR A 3 0.88 2.19 14.46
C TYR A 3 -0.09 1.41 13.56
N ALA A 4 -0.79 0.40 14.10
CA ALA A 4 -1.87 -0.27 13.38
C ALA A 4 -2.99 0.72 13.03
N ALA A 5 -3.28 1.64 13.95
CA ALA A 5 -4.19 2.76 13.69
C ALA A 5 -3.61 3.71 12.63
N GLY A 6 -2.32 4.04 12.69
CA GLY A 6 -1.66 4.91 11.72
C GLY A 6 -1.69 4.38 10.27
N ALA A 7 -1.50 3.07 10.07
CA ALA A 7 -1.43 2.49 8.73
C ALA A 7 -2.80 2.25 8.10
N SER A 8 -3.82 1.85 8.88
CA SER A 8 -5.12 1.43 8.34
C SER A 8 -6.26 2.44 8.50
N LEU A 9 -6.22 3.35 9.48
CA LEU A 9 -7.20 4.45 9.58
C LEU A 9 -7.29 5.37 8.34
N PRO A 10 -6.21 5.58 7.54
CA PRO A 10 -6.29 6.35 6.31
C PRO A 10 -7.32 5.82 5.33
N LEU A 11 -7.51 4.49 5.27
CA LEU A 11 -8.55 3.87 4.46
C LEU A 11 -9.94 4.30 4.90
N LEU A 12 -10.24 4.17 6.19
CA LEU A 12 -11.54 4.55 6.73
C LEU A 12 -11.77 6.07 6.60
N ALA A 13 -10.76 6.88 6.84
CA ALA A 13 -10.83 8.33 6.69
C ALA A 13 -11.07 8.74 5.23
N GLY A 14 -10.30 8.19 4.29
CA GLY A 14 -10.46 8.40 2.85
C GLY A 14 -11.86 8.02 2.38
N ALA A 15 -12.36 6.86 2.81
CA ALA A 15 -13.71 6.42 2.48
C ALA A 15 -14.81 7.32 3.07
N LEU A 16 -14.69 7.71 4.35
CA LEU A 16 -15.64 8.61 5.02
C LEU A 16 -15.70 10.00 4.38
N ILE A 17 -14.56 10.48 3.88
CA ILE A 17 -14.48 11.75 3.15
C ILE A 17 -15.04 11.55 1.74
N GLY A 18 -14.68 10.47 1.04
CA GLY A 18 -15.12 10.18 -0.33
C GLY A 18 -16.64 10.01 -0.47
N VAL A 19 -17.32 9.52 0.58
CA VAL A 19 -18.80 9.48 0.61
C VAL A 19 -19.49 10.82 0.85
N ARG A 20 -18.75 11.85 1.24
CA ARG A 20 -19.27 13.20 1.52
C ARG A 20 -18.77 14.25 0.54
N TRP A 21 -17.56 14.09 0.03
CA TRP A 21 -16.86 15.05 -0.81
C TRP A 21 -16.22 14.36 -2.00
N ARG A 22 -16.31 15.00 -3.17
CA ARG A 22 -15.78 14.53 -4.44
C ARG A 22 -14.61 15.43 -4.84
N PRO A 23 -13.36 15.07 -4.52
CA PRO A 23 -12.19 15.86 -4.91
C PRO A 23 -12.00 15.88 -6.43
N PRO A 24 -11.34 16.91 -6.98
CA PRO A 24 -10.91 16.91 -8.38
C PRO A 24 -9.98 15.72 -8.67
N ARG A 25 -10.17 15.04 -9.82
CA ARG A 25 -9.37 13.86 -10.21
C ARG A 25 -7.87 14.13 -10.22
N GLN A 26 -7.46 15.32 -10.68
CA GLN A 26 -6.07 15.76 -10.67
C GLN A 26 -5.44 15.77 -9.26
N LEU A 27 -6.20 16.15 -8.23
CA LEU A 27 -5.71 16.18 -6.85
C LEU A 27 -5.43 14.77 -6.34
N VAL A 28 -6.37 13.85 -6.60
CA VAL A 28 -6.24 12.42 -6.25
C VAL A 28 -5.04 11.81 -6.96
N ALA A 29 -4.95 12.00 -8.28
CA ALA A 29 -3.85 11.49 -9.11
C ALA A 29 -2.48 12.03 -8.66
N THR A 30 -2.41 13.31 -8.28
CA THR A 30 -1.18 13.93 -7.76
C THR A 30 -0.80 13.33 -6.39
N ALA A 31 -1.77 13.07 -5.52
CA ALA A 31 -1.52 12.41 -4.23
C ALA A 31 -1.07 10.95 -4.40
N LEU A 32 -1.70 10.20 -5.32
CA LEU A 32 -1.30 8.84 -5.66
C LEU A 32 0.12 8.79 -6.23
N ALA A 33 0.49 9.73 -7.11
CA ALA A 33 1.85 9.83 -7.64
C ALA A 33 2.90 10.08 -6.54
N TYR A 34 2.58 10.97 -5.59
CA TYR A 34 3.43 11.22 -4.43
C TYR A 34 3.61 9.93 -3.61
N ALA A 35 2.49 9.26 -3.28
CA ALA A 35 2.50 8.06 -2.46
C ALA A 35 3.26 6.90 -3.13
N ALA A 36 3.01 6.66 -4.41
CA ALA A 36 3.70 5.66 -5.22
C ALA A 36 5.22 5.83 -5.16
N ARG A 37 5.71 7.08 -5.25
CA ARG A 37 7.15 7.34 -5.17
C ARG A 37 7.72 7.29 -3.76
N ALA A 38 6.95 7.65 -2.74
CA ALA A 38 7.34 7.44 -1.35
C ALA A 38 7.47 5.94 -1.04
N LEU A 39 6.53 5.11 -1.52
CA LEU A 39 6.58 3.65 -1.38
C LEU A 39 7.79 3.05 -2.09
N ILE A 40 8.12 3.48 -3.32
CA ILE A 40 9.35 3.01 -4.00
C ILE A 40 10.61 3.31 -3.17
N ALA A 41 10.68 4.48 -2.53
CA ALA A 41 11.80 4.79 -1.64
C ALA A 41 11.80 3.85 -0.42
N SER A 42 10.69 3.70 0.30
CA SER A 42 10.60 2.79 1.45
C SER A 42 10.91 1.32 1.08
N VAL A 43 10.44 0.85 -0.07
CA VAL A 43 10.76 -0.49 -0.59
C VAL A 43 12.27 -0.63 -0.79
N SER A 44 12.92 0.38 -1.37
CA SER A 44 14.34 0.34 -1.68
C SER A 44 15.20 0.35 -0.41
N PHE A 45 14.95 1.32 0.48
CA PHE A 45 15.84 1.63 1.61
C PHE A 45 15.46 0.92 2.91
N GLU A 46 14.17 0.59 3.13
CA GLU A 46 13.74 -0.02 4.40
C GLU A 46 13.41 -1.51 4.27
N LEU A 47 12.91 -1.95 3.12
CA LEU A 47 12.53 -3.35 2.92
C LEU A 47 13.64 -4.16 2.25
N PHE A 48 14.02 -3.77 1.03
CA PHE A 48 14.98 -4.53 0.23
C PHE A 48 16.40 -4.40 0.78
N GLU A 49 16.85 -3.19 1.10
CA GLU A 49 18.19 -2.99 1.66
C GLU A 49 18.36 -3.70 3.01
N THR A 50 17.40 -3.61 3.92
CA THR A 50 17.41 -4.34 5.19
C THR A 50 17.47 -5.85 4.97
N SER A 51 16.66 -6.37 4.04
CA SER A 51 16.69 -7.79 3.66
C SER A 51 18.03 -8.20 3.04
N TYR A 52 18.60 -7.37 2.18
CA TYR A 52 19.89 -7.61 1.55
C TYR A 52 21.02 -7.67 2.57
N ARG A 53 21.05 -6.72 3.51
CA ARG A 53 22.08 -6.65 4.56
C ARG A 53 21.99 -7.82 5.54
N SER A 54 20.78 -8.23 5.92
CA SER A 54 20.57 -9.31 6.90
C SER A 54 20.56 -10.71 6.29
N GLY A 55 19.97 -10.88 5.11
CA GLY A 55 19.75 -12.19 4.47
C GLY A 55 20.67 -12.51 3.29
N GLY A 56 21.38 -11.52 2.76
CA GLY A 56 22.21 -11.64 1.56
C GLY A 56 21.43 -11.55 0.24
N ALA A 57 22.15 -11.27 -0.84
CA ALA A 57 21.58 -10.96 -2.16
C ALA A 57 20.62 -12.03 -2.70
N LEU A 58 21.00 -13.32 -2.59
CA LEU A 58 20.20 -14.41 -3.17
C LEU A 58 18.86 -14.58 -2.43
N ARG A 59 18.87 -14.56 -1.10
CA ARG A 59 17.63 -14.72 -0.31
C ARG A 59 16.71 -13.52 -0.49
N ALA A 60 17.26 -12.31 -0.42
CA ALA A 60 16.51 -11.09 -0.66
C ALA A 60 15.90 -11.08 -2.07
N GLY A 61 16.70 -11.38 -3.10
CA GLY A 61 16.25 -11.40 -4.49
C GLY A 61 15.17 -12.44 -4.78
N LEU A 62 15.35 -13.68 -4.29
CA LEU A 62 14.34 -14.74 -4.46
C LEU A 62 13.04 -14.43 -3.71
N SER A 63 13.13 -13.93 -2.47
CA SER A 63 11.93 -13.57 -1.70
C SER A 63 11.19 -12.40 -2.33
N PHE A 64 11.92 -11.39 -2.81
CA PHE A 64 11.37 -10.25 -3.55
C PHE A 64 10.66 -10.69 -4.83
N ALA A 65 11.30 -11.53 -5.64
CA ALA A 65 10.69 -12.08 -6.85
C ALA A 65 9.45 -12.92 -6.53
N ALA A 66 9.45 -13.69 -5.44
CA ALA A 66 8.29 -14.44 -4.99
C ALA A 66 7.13 -13.52 -4.59
N GLY A 67 7.40 -12.43 -3.86
CA GLY A 67 6.41 -11.42 -3.52
C GLY A 67 5.77 -10.78 -4.74
N ALA A 68 6.60 -10.36 -5.71
CA ALA A 68 6.14 -9.82 -6.98
C ALA A 68 5.26 -10.82 -7.76
N LEU A 69 5.70 -12.09 -7.86
CA LEU A 69 4.95 -13.13 -8.55
C LEU A 69 3.60 -13.41 -7.87
N VAL A 70 3.59 -13.51 -6.54
CA VAL A 70 2.34 -13.71 -5.78
C VAL A 70 1.38 -12.56 -6.00
N PHE A 71 1.88 -11.32 -6.02
CA PHE A 71 1.05 -10.15 -6.34
C PHE A 71 0.44 -10.29 -7.74
N VAL A 72 1.25 -10.49 -8.79
CA VAL A 72 0.76 -10.62 -10.17
C VAL A 72 -0.27 -11.75 -10.31
N VAL A 73 -0.02 -12.91 -9.70
CA VAL A 73 -0.93 -14.06 -9.78
C VAL A 73 -2.25 -13.77 -9.07
N ALA A 74 -2.18 -13.14 -7.90
CA ALA A 74 -3.36 -12.81 -7.11
C ALA A 74 -4.19 -11.71 -7.78
N ASP A 75 -3.53 -10.68 -8.31
CA ASP A 75 -4.18 -9.60 -9.04
C ASP A 75 -4.88 -10.13 -10.30
N TYR A 76 -4.16 -10.89 -11.14
CA TYR A 76 -4.75 -11.52 -12.31
C TYR A 76 -5.94 -12.45 -11.98
N ALA A 77 -5.86 -13.19 -10.87
CA ALA A 77 -6.95 -14.05 -10.41
C ALA A 77 -8.16 -13.25 -9.89
N LEU A 78 -7.92 -12.08 -9.29
CA LEU A 78 -8.96 -11.16 -8.85
C LEU A 78 -9.63 -10.50 -10.06
N ASP A 79 -8.85 -9.98 -11.00
CA ASP A 79 -9.32 -9.37 -12.24
C ASP A 79 -10.23 -10.30 -13.04
N ARG A 80 -9.85 -11.57 -13.16
CA ARG A 80 -10.70 -12.58 -13.81
C ARG A 80 -12.04 -12.80 -13.11
N LYS A 81 -12.10 -12.61 -11.79
CA LYS A 81 -13.34 -12.76 -10.99
C LYS A 81 -14.16 -11.47 -10.94
N THR A 82 -13.53 -10.31 -11.09
CA THR A 82 -14.17 -8.99 -11.07
C THR A 82 -14.52 -8.47 -12.47
N ALA A 83 -14.08 -9.15 -13.54
CA ALA A 83 -14.43 -8.90 -14.93
C ALA A 83 -15.97 -8.80 -15.12
N GLY A 84 -16.50 -7.59 -14.98
CA GLY A 84 -17.93 -7.29 -14.97
C GLY A 84 -18.39 -6.24 -13.93
N ASN A 85 -17.55 -5.83 -12.98
CA ASN A 85 -17.86 -4.79 -11.99
C ASN A 85 -16.91 -3.60 -12.12
N PRO A 86 -17.35 -2.43 -12.63
CA PRO A 86 -16.43 -1.32 -12.88
C PRO A 86 -15.97 -0.69 -11.56
N THR A 87 -14.66 -0.55 -11.46
CA THR A 87 -13.88 0.46 -10.72
C THR A 87 -13.97 0.53 -9.18
N GLY A 88 -15.08 0.22 -8.52
CA GLY A 88 -15.15 0.25 -7.06
C GLY A 88 -14.55 -0.98 -6.37
N TRP A 89 -14.92 -2.18 -6.84
CA TRP A 89 -14.47 -3.45 -6.28
C TRP A 89 -13.02 -3.76 -6.62
N ALA A 90 -12.58 -3.38 -7.83
CA ALA A 90 -11.19 -3.53 -8.25
C ALA A 90 -10.26 -2.72 -7.33
N LEU A 91 -10.59 -1.46 -7.02
CA LEU A 91 -9.79 -0.64 -6.10
C LEU A 91 -9.77 -1.21 -4.67
N LEU A 92 -10.90 -1.68 -4.14
CA LEU A 92 -10.92 -2.31 -2.81
C LEU A 92 -10.10 -3.62 -2.78
N ALA A 93 -10.17 -4.42 -3.83
CA ALA A 93 -9.43 -5.66 -3.96
C ALA A 93 -7.93 -5.40 -4.11
N GLY A 94 -7.55 -4.43 -4.95
CA GLY A 94 -6.18 -3.94 -5.11
C GLY A 94 -5.60 -3.48 -3.78
N VAL A 95 -6.27 -2.54 -3.11
CA VAL A 95 -5.87 -2.00 -1.78
C VAL A 95 -5.78 -3.08 -0.68
N THR A 96 -6.56 -4.16 -0.82
CA THR A 96 -6.45 -5.29 0.10
C THR A 96 -5.25 -6.17 -0.24
N LEU A 97 -5.01 -6.38 -1.53
CA LEU A 97 -3.96 -7.25 -2.03
C LEU A 97 -2.56 -6.67 -1.79
N ASP A 98 -2.35 -5.37 -2.01
CA ASP A 98 -1.11 -4.67 -1.71
C ASP A 98 -0.98 -4.34 -0.21
N GLY A 99 -2.08 -3.98 0.43
CA GLY A 99 -2.11 -3.55 1.82
C GLY A 99 -1.71 -4.67 2.78
N ILE A 100 -2.00 -5.94 2.47
CA ILE A 100 -1.60 -7.06 3.33
C ILE A 100 -0.07 -7.18 3.44
N PRO A 101 0.70 -7.28 2.32
CA PRO A 101 2.15 -7.21 2.34
C PRO A 101 2.70 -5.96 3.06
N GLU A 102 2.20 -4.77 2.75
CA GLU A 102 2.66 -3.51 3.36
C GLU A 102 2.48 -3.50 4.88
N ASN A 103 1.27 -3.84 5.33
CA ASN A 103 0.91 -3.79 6.73
C ASN A 103 1.61 -4.90 7.52
N THR A 104 1.84 -6.06 6.91
CA THR A 104 2.65 -7.13 7.52
C THR A 104 4.09 -6.67 7.68
N ALA A 105 4.69 -6.03 6.67
CA ALA A 105 6.04 -5.48 6.76
C ALA A 105 6.17 -4.38 7.81
N LEU A 106 5.18 -3.48 7.92
CA LEU A 106 5.07 -2.53 9.02
C LEU A 106 5.02 -3.25 10.38
N GLY A 107 4.25 -4.33 10.48
CA GLY A 107 4.21 -5.17 11.69
C GLY A 107 5.58 -5.70 12.09
N VAL A 108 6.36 -6.18 11.11
CA VAL A 108 7.72 -6.69 11.29
C VAL A 108 8.68 -5.56 11.69
N SER A 109 8.65 -4.42 11.00
CA SER A 109 9.58 -3.30 11.22
C SER A 109 9.36 -2.58 12.57
N LEU A 110 8.19 -2.73 13.19
CA LEU A 110 7.89 -2.21 14.53
C LEU A 110 8.62 -2.88 15.70
N THR A 111 9.41 -3.93 15.41
CA THR A 111 10.27 -4.59 16.41
C THR A 111 11.66 -3.96 16.52
N GLU A 112 12.10 -3.27 15.46
CA GLU A 112 13.25 -2.36 15.49
C GLU A 112 12.75 -0.90 15.53
N ALA A 113 13.63 0.10 15.55
CA ALA A 113 13.22 1.51 15.49
C ALA A 113 12.28 1.70 14.29
N GLY A 114 10.98 1.80 14.57
CA GLY A 114 9.92 1.58 13.58
C GLY A 114 10.12 2.44 12.36
N SER A 115 9.94 1.86 11.18
CA SER A 115 10.24 2.49 9.90
C SER A 115 9.20 3.57 9.59
N VAL A 116 9.45 4.78 10.11
CA VAL A 116 8.55 5.94 10.00
C VAL A 116 8.29 6.26 8.52
N ALA A 117 9.25 6.04 7.63
CA ALA A 117 9.04 6.25 6.19
C ALA A 117 7.97 5.32 5.64
N LEU A 118 8.07 4.00 5.85
CA LEU A 118 7.04 3.07 5.39
C LEU A 118 5.66 3.42 5.96
N LEU A 119 5.57 3.81 7.23
CA LEU A 119 4.28 4.20 7.82
C LEU A 119 3.68 5.42 7.10
N VAL A 120 4.50 6.44 6.84
CA VAL A 120 4.08 7.65 6.14
C VAL A 120 3.73 7.36 4.68
N ALA A 121 4.51 6.51 4.00
CA ALA A 121 4.27 6.12 2.62
C ALA A 121 2.96 5.33 2.48
N VAL A 122 2.74 4.32 3.32
CA VAL A 122 1.51 3.53 3.38
C VAL A 122 0.31 4.42 3.72
N PHE A 123 0.45 5.32 4.69
CA PHE A 123 -0.58 6.31 5.01
C PHE A 123 -0.93 7.16 3.79
N ALA A 124 0.09 7.69 3.12
CA ALA A 124 -0.06 8.57 1.97
C ALA A 124 -0.68 7.88 0.76
N SER A 125 -0.54 6.55 0.63
CA SER A 125 -1.20 5.74 -0.42
C SER A 125 -2.64 5.41 -0.08
N ASN A 126 -2.86 4.82 1.10
CA ASN A 126 -4.17 4.31 1.52
C ASN A 126 -5.25 5.39 1.53
N PHE A 127 -4.90 6.64 1.89
CA PHE A 127 -5.86 7.73 1.94
C PHE A 127 -6.46 8.10 0.56
N PRO A 128 -5.67 8.53 -0.45
CA PRO A 128 -6.19 8.87 -1.77
C PRO A 128 -6.83 7.68 -2.48
N GLU A 129 -6.35 6.45 -2.28
CA GLU A 129 -6.97 5.25 -2.87
C GLU A 129 -8.37 5.00 -2.32
N ALA A 130 -8.53 5.03 -0.99
CA ALA A 130 -9.84 4.85 -0.37
C ALA A 130 -10.81 5.98 -0.71
N LEU A 131 -10.29 7.21 -0.84
CA LEU A 131 -11.05 8.37 -1.30
C LEU A 131 -11.56 8.17 -2.74
N ALA A 132 -10.66 7.81 -3.66
CA ALA A 132 -10.98 7.56 -5.06
C ALA A 132 -11.96 6.40 -5.22
N GLY A 133 -11.69 5.27 -4.56
CA GLY A 133 -12.52 4.08 -4.60
C GLY A 133 -13.88 4.29 -3.97
N ALA A 134 -14.00 5.07 -2.90
CA ALA A 134 -15.31 5.42 -2.32
C ALA A 134 -16.14 6.31 -3.25
N VAL A 135 -15.53 7.27 -3.95
CA VAL A 135 -16.23 8.08 -4.97
C VAL A 135 -16.69 7.19 -6.12
N SER A 136 -15.80 6.34 -6.64
CA SER A 136 -16.12 5.41 -7.73
C SER A 136 -17.25 4.42 -7.38
N MET A 137 -17.23 3.84 -6.18
CA MET A 137 -18.32 2.95 -5.75
C MET A 137 -19.69 3.66 -5.72
N GLN A 138 -19.73 4.93 -5.32
CA GLN A 138 -20.97 5.71 -5.32
C GLN A 138 -21.44 6.05 -6.74
N ASP A 139 -20.52 6.36 -7.64
CA ASP A 139 -20.86 6.61 -9.05
C ASP A 139 -21.42 5.36 -9.73
N ASN A 140 -21.06 4.17 -9.22
CA ASN A 140 -21.64 2.88 -9.60
C ASN A 140 -22.89 2.49 -8.77
N GLY A 141 -23.55 3.46 -8.11
CA GLY A 141 -24.85 3.28 -7.45
C GLY A 141 -24.81 2.60 -6.08
N ARG A 142 -23.64 2.36 -5.47
CA ARG A 142 -23.56 1.80 -4.11
C ARG A 142 -23.98 2.82 -3.06
N SER A 143 -24.71 2.36 -2.05
CA SER A 143 -25.11 3.22 -0.93
C SER A 143 -23.90 3.62 -0.07
N LYS A 144 -23.92 4.83 0.48
CA LYS A 144 -22.84 5.35 1.36
C LYS A 144 -22.52 4.41 2.52
N LYS A 145 -23.55 3.78 3.11
CA LYS A 145 -23.38 2.78 4.18
C LYS A 145 -22.60 1.56 3.70
N SER A 146 -22.94 1.03 2.53
CA SER A 146 -22.23 -0.12 1.94
C SER A 146 -20.77 0.22 1.63
N VAL A 147 -20.49 1.42 1.11
CA VAL A 147 -19.12 1.86 0.82
C VAL A 147 -18.30 1.91 2.10
N VAL A 148 -18.78 2.64 3.12
CA VAL A 148 -18.07 2.76 4.40
C VAL A 148 -17.88 1.40 5.07
N SER A 149 -18.86 0.49 5.02
CA SER A 149 -18.70 -0.84 5.61
C SER A 149 -17.63 -1.69 4.92
N LEU A 150 -17.50 -1.58 3.60
CA LEU A 150 -16.47 -2.32 2.85
C LEU A 150 -15.07 -1.81 3.20
N TRP A 151 -14.87 -0.49 3.20
CA TRP A 151 -13.59 0.12 3.59
C TRP A 151 -13.25 -0.09 5.06
N ALA A 152 -14.25 -0.11 5.95
CA ALA A 152 -14.04 -0.50 7.35
C ALA A 152 -13.60 -1.96 7.48
N GLY A 153 -14.15 -2.86 6.66
CA GLY A 153 -13.71 -4.26 6.58
C GLY A 153 -12.24 -4.36 6.16
N ALA A 154 -11.85 -3.67 5.09
CA ALA A 154 -10.45 -3.60 4.65
C ALA A 154 -9.54 -2.99 5.74
N THR A 155 -9.98 -1.92 6.39
CA THR A 155 -9.24 -1.30 7.52
C THR A 155 -8.95 -2.30 8.64
N VAL A 156 -9.94 -3.09 9.04
CA VAL A 156 -9.78 -4.12 10.06
C VAL A 156 -8.84 -5.22 9.57
N LEU A 157 -9.00 -5.68 8.34
CA LEU A 157 -8.15 -6.71 7.74
C LEU A 157 -6.67 -6.28 7.71
N LEU A 158 -6.38 -5.05 7.28
CA LEU A 158 -5.02 -4.53 7.24
C LEU A 158 -4.45 -4.29 8.64
N ALA A 159 -5.28 -3.85 9.60
CA ALA A 159 -4.86 -3.78 11.00
C ALA A 159 -4.46 -5.16 11.54
N VAL A 160 -5.21 -6.21 11.20
CA VAL A 160 -4.87 -7.61 11.54
C VAL A 160 -3.55 -8.00 10.89
N ALA A 161 -3.29 -7.64 9.63
CA ALA A 161 -2.00 -7.91 8.97
C ALA A 161 -0.81 -7.28 9.73
N VAL A 162 -0.95 -6.04 10.25
CA VAL A 162 0.07 -5.43 11.14
C VAL A 162 0.30 -6.28 12.39
N PHE A 163 -0.77 -6.74 13.04
CA PHE A 163 -0.65 -7.58 14.23
C PHE A 163 0.00 -8.93 13.93
N VAL A 164 -0.37 -9.57 12.81
CA VAL A 164 0.24 -10.81 12.34
C VAL A 164 1.73 -10.59 12.11
N GLY A 165 2.12 -9.56 11.38
CA GLY A 165 3.54 -9.22 11.15
C GLY A 165 4.31 -9.03 12.46
N ARG A 166 3.73 -8.32 13.43
CA ARG A 166 4.37 -8.07 14.74
C ARG A 166 4.52 -9.33 15.59
N PHE A 167 3.46 -10.13 15.70
CA PHE A 167 3.44 -11.25 16.64
C PHE A 167 3.99 -12.55 16.05
N ALA A 168 3.76 -12.82 14.76
CA ALA A 168 4.28 -14.03 14.11
C ALA A 168 5.82 -14.00 14.01
N PHE A 169 6.41 -12.81 13.94
CA PHE A 169 7.86 -12.63 13.82
C PHE A 169 8.51 -12.05 15.09
N ALA A 170 7.79 -12.05 16.21
CA ALA A 170 8.33 -11.58 17.49
C ALA A 170 9.54 -12.44 17.91
N GLY A 171 10.70 -11.80 18.08
CA GLY A 171 11.95 -12.48 18.48
C GLY A 171 12.62 -13.31 17.36
N ALA A 172 12.16 -13.16 16.11
CA ALA A 172 12.83 -13.77 14.96
C ALA A 172 14.20 -13.12 14.71
N SER A 173 15.16 -13.88 14.19
CA SER A 173 16.48 -13.35 13.86
C SER A 173 16.44 -12.41 12.66
N PRO A 174 17.41 -11.48 12.50
CA PRO A 174 17.47 -10.58 11.33
C PRO A 174 17.44 -11.32 9.99
N GLU A 175 18.09 -12.49 9.90
CA GLU A 175 18.09 -13.33 8.70
C GLU A 175 16.70 -13.91 8.39
N THR A 176 15.92 -14.20 9.43
CA THR A 176 14.54 -14.71 9.29
C THR A 176 13.60 -13.58 8.87
N LEU A 177 13.79 -12.37 9.42
CA LEU A 177 13.02 -11.17 9.05
C LEU A 177 13.32 -10.69 7.62
N ALA A 178 14.52 -10.98 7.10
CA ALA A 178 14.89 -10.64 5.73
C ALA A 178 13.90 -11.21 4.69
N LEU A 179 13.36 -12.40 4.92
CA LEU A 179 12.43 -13.04 3.98
C LEU A 179 11.10 -12.29 3.84
N PRO A 180 10.29 -12.09 4.91
CA PRO A 180 9.02 -11.37 4.80
C PRO A 180 9.20 -9.91 4.37
N LEU A 181 10.30 -9.24 4.75
CA LEU A 181 10.58 -7.87 4.31
C LEU A 181 10.82 -7.78 2.80
N ALA A 182 11.68 -8.63 2.24
CA ALA A 182 11.89 -8.65 0.79
C ALA A 182 10.64 -9.08 0.02
N PHE A 183 9.90 -10.07 0.53
CA PHE A 183 8.63 -10.49 -0.04
C PHE A 183 7.65 -9.32 -0.13
N ALA A 184 7.47 -8.58 0.96
CA ALA A 184 6.62 -7.40 0.97
C ALA A 184 7.13 -6.34 0.00
N GLY A 185 8.44 -6.07 -0.02
CA GLY A 185 9.04 -5.13 -0.97
C GLY A 185 8.73 -5.48 -2.43
N GLY A 186 8.77 -6.76 -2.79
CA GLY A 186 8.44 -7.24 -4.13
C GLY A 186 6.96 -7.06 -4.48
N ALA A 187 6.07 -7.40 -3.56
CA ALA A 187 4.64 -7.21 -3.74
C ALA A 187 4.28 -5.72 -3.88
N VAL A 188 4.84 -4.85 -3.03
CA VAL A 188 4.59 -3.39 -3.05
C VAL A 188 5.16 -2.72 -4.29
N LEU A 189 6.38 -3.07 -4.72
CA LEU A 189 6.89 -2.51 -5.96
C LEU A 189 5.99 -2.89 -7.14
N THR A 190 5.51 -4.13 -7.14
CA THR A 190 4.63 -4.61 -8.21
C THR A 190 3.29 -3.88 -8.18
N SER A 191 2.66 -3.72 -7.00
CA SER A 191 1.42 -2.96 -6.87
C SER A 191 1.58 -1.51 -7.32
N VAL A 192 2.66 -0.84 -6.93
CA VAL A 192 2.92 0.53 -7.36
C VAL A 192 2.91 0.66 -8.89
N ILE A 193 3.51 -0.29 -9.59
CA ILE A 193 3.60 -0.28 -11.06
C ILE A 193 2.27 -0.67 -11.72
N ASP A 194 1.55 -1.61 -11.12
CA ASP A 194 0.36 -2.22 -11.71
C ASP A 194 -0.93 -1.43 -11.44
N THR A 195 -1.06 -0.82 -10.26
CA THR A 195 -2.29 -0.12 -9.83
C THR A 195 -2.08 1.38 -9.68
N LEU A 196 -1.16 1.80 -8.80
CA LEU A 196 -1.00 3.21 -8.42
C LEU A 196 -0.51 4.10 -9.56
N ALA A 197 0.50 3.63 -10.30
CA ALA A 197 1.09 4.40 -11.39
C ALA A 197 0.09 4.62 -12.54
N PRO A 198 -0.62 3.60 -13.06
CA PRO A 198 -1.66 3.81 -14.07
C PRO A 198 -2.76 4.78 -13.63
N GLU A 199 -3.27 4.64 -12.40
CA GLU A 199 -4.30 5.52 -11.87
C GLU A 199 -3.80 6.97 -11.79
N ALA A 200 -2.60 7.19 -11.25
CA ALA A 200 -2.00 8.52 -11.17
C ALA A 200 -1.76 9.14 -12.57
N PHE A 201 -1.21 8.38 -13.51
CA PHE A 201 -0.87 8.89 -14.85
C PHE A 201 -2.07 9.14 -15.75
N SER A 202 -3.22 8.51 -15.48
CA SER A 202 -4.43 8.71 -16.27
C SER A 202 -5.03 10.12 -16.15
N GLU A 203 -4.90 10.78 -14.98
CA GLU A 203 -5.71 11.95 -14.63
C GLU A 203 -4.91 13.16 -14.08
N GLY A 204 -3.61 13.03 -13.75
CA GLY A 204 -2.92 14.04 -12.93
C GLY A 204 -2.13 15.15 -13.66
N GLY A 205 -1.94 15.07 -14.98
CA GLY A 205 -1.23 16.12 -15.74
C GLY A 205 0.22 16.38 -15.27
N PRO A 206 0.79 17.58 -15.48
CA PRO A 206 2.22 17.84 -15.23
C PRO A 206 2.61 17.84 -13.74
N LEU A 207 1.65 18.06 -12.83
CA LEU A 207 1.91 18.08 -11.39
C LEU A 207 2.34 16.71 -10.84
N ILE A 208 1.99 15.63 -11.53
CA ILE A 208 2.42 14.27 -11.19
C ILE A 208 3.94 14.16 -11.11
N ALA A 209 4.68 14.79 -12.03
CA ALA A 209 6.13 14.70 -12.05
C ALA A 209 6.77 15.36 -10.82
N LEU A 210 6.26 16.53 -10.42
CA LEU A 210 6.71 17.23 -9.22
C LEU A 210 6.33 16.47 -7.95
N ALA A 211 5.09 15.97 -7.89
CA ALA A 211 4.63 15.16 -6.75
C ALA A 211 5.41 13.85 -6.62
N SER A 212 5.74 13.21 -7.75
CA SER A 212 6.60 12.03 -7.80
C SER A 212 7.99 12.31 -7.22
N ALA A 213 8.63 13.41 -7.66
CA ALA A 213 9.93 13.80 -7.13
C ALA A 213 9.86 14.12 -5.63
N ALA A 214 8.84 14.85 -5.19
CA ALA A 214 8.61 15.15 -3.78
C ALA A 214 8.38 13.89 -2.94
N GLY A 215 7.57 12.94 -3.44
CA GLY A 215 7.29 11.67 -2.77
C GLY A 215 8.55 10.84 -2.56
N PHE A 216 9.39 10.73 -3.59
CA PHE A 216 10.67 10.04 -3.49
C PHE A 216 11.60 10.72 -2.46
N VAL A 217 11.76 12.05 -2.53
CA VAL A 217 12.61 12.79 -1.59
C VAL A 217 12.11 12.63 -0.16
N THR A 218 10.81 12.78 0.10
CA THR A 218 10.26 12.59 1.44
C THR A 218 10.47 11.16 1.93
N GLY A 219 10.17 10.16 1.10
CA GLY A 219 10.37 8.75 1.46
C GLY A 219 11.83 8.47 1.81
N TYR A 220 12.76 8.93 0.99
CA TYR A 220 14.20 8.77 1.24
C TYR A 220 14.66 9.49 2.52
N MET A 221 14.25 10.75 2.73
CA MET A 221 14.62 11.51 3.93
C MET A 221 14.10 10.88 5.22
N LEU A 222 12.95 10.22 5.16
CA LEU A 222 12.38 9.51 6.32
C LEU A 222 13.05 8.14 6.56
N SER A 223 13.76 7.61 5.57
CA SER A 223 14.49 6.33 5.65
C SER A 223 15.97 6.49 6.03
N LEU A 224 16.45 7.72 6.26
CA LEU A 224 17.78 8.04 6.80
C LEU A 224 17.79 7.95 8.33
#